data_AF-A0A843CYG1-F1
#
_entry.id   AF-A0A843CYG1-F1
#
_cell.length_a   1.000
_cell.length_b   1.000
_cell.length_c   1.000
_cell.angle_alpha   90.00
_cell.angle_beta   90.00
_cell.angle_gamma   90.00
#
_symmetry.space_group_name_H-M   'P 1'
#
loop_
_entity.id
_entity.type
_entity.pdbx_description
1 polymer ?
#
loop_
_entity_poly.entity_id
_entity_poly.type
_entity_poly.pdbx_seq_one_letter_code
_entity_poly.pdbx_strand_id
1 'polypeptide(L)'
;MELIFILFLIFVGIFAGCMSGLLGVGGGFVFAPAMFFVLQASGVPEDAALLTAFGTSLAAALPTVLTGALSHTKQGNVIWRDALILGGAGILTGFLGGTAATYLPVRVLT
;
A
#
# COMPACT_ATOMS: atom_id res chain seq x y z
N MET A 1 -13.34 -27.38 -2.52
CA MET A 1 -12.01 -26.74 -2.54
C MET A 1 -12.15 -25.25 -2.82
N GLU A 2 -12.79 -24.85 -3.92
CA GLU A 2 -13.04 -23.43 -4.26
C GLU A 2 -13.80 -22.61 -3.20
N LEU A 3 -14.88 -23.16 -2.62
CA LEU A 3 -15.71 -22.42 -1.65
C LEU A 3 -14.96 -22.08 -0.34
N ILE A 4 -14.14 -23.02 0.12
CA ILE A 4 -13.31 -22.84 1.33
C ILE A 4 -12.26 -21.76 1.08
N PHE A 5 -11.68 -21.75 -0.12
CA PHE A 5 -10.69 -20.74 -0.52
C PHE A 5 -11.31 -19.32 -0.56
N ILE A 6 -12.51 -19.19 -1.13
CA ILE A 6 -13.24 -17.91 -1.17
C ILE A 6 -13.59 -17.42 0.24
N LEU A 7 -14.11 -18.31 1.11
CA LEU A 7 -14.41 -17.97 2.51
C LEU A 7 -13.18 -17.51 3.28
N PHE A 8 -12.03 -18.16 3.04
CA PHE A 8 -10.76 -17.78 3.65
C PHE A 8 -10.30 -16.39 3.18
N LEU A 9 -10.38 -16.10 1.88
CA LEU A 9 -10.04 -14.78 1.32
C LEU A 9 -10.93 -13.67 1.89
N ILE A 10 -12.23 -13.93 2.06
CA ILE A 10 -13.16 -12.96 2.67
C ILE A 10 -12.79 -12.70 4.13
N PHE A 11 -12.50 -13.73 4.91
CA PHE A 11 -12.11 -13.59 6.32
C PHE A 11 -10.81 -12.79 6.46
N VAL A 12 -9.80 -13.11 5.65
CA VAL A 12 -8.54 -12.37 5.60
C VAL A 12 -8.78 -10.91 5.20
N GLY A 13 -9.63 -10.65 4.20
CA GLY A 13 -9.99 -9.29 3.77
C GLY A 13 -10.67 -8.47 4.87
N ILE A 14 -11.59 -9.07 5.63
CA ILE A 14 -12.27 -8.40 6.76
C ILE A 14 -11.27 -8.11 7.88
N PHE A 15 -10.44 -9.08 8.25
CA PHE A 15 -9.46 -8.92 9.32
C PHE A 15 -8.39 -7.88 8.96
N ALA A 16 -7.90 -7.93 7.72
CA ALA A 16 -7.01 -6.94 7.13
C ALA A 16 -7.61 -5.53 7.14
N GLY A 17 -8.88 -5.40 6.73
CA GLY A 17 -9.61 -4.14 6.72
C GLY A 17 -9.82 -3.57 8.12
N CYS A 18 -10.19 -4.41 9.09
CA CYS A 18 -10.31 -4.02 10.50
C CYS A 18 -8.97 -3.54 11.07
N MET A 19 -7.90 -4.29 10.87
CA MET A 19 -6.56 -3.89 11.34
C MET A 19 -6.06 -2.63 10.66
N SER A 20 -6.32 -2.47 9.35
CA SER A 20 -6.03 -1.24 8.61
C SER A 20 -6.79 -0.03 9.18
N GLY A 21 -8.07 -0.20 9.50
CA GLY A 21 -8.91 0.84 10.08
C GLY A 21 -8.52 1.20 11.52
N LEU A 22 -8.14 0.21 12.33
CA LEU A 22 -7.70 0.39 13.71
C LEU A 22 -6.31 1.02 13.83
N LEU A 23 -5.36 0.56 13.02
CA LEU A 23 -3.98 1.06 13.04
C LEU A 23 -3.85 2.42 12.34
N GLY A 24 -4.79 2.80 11.48
CA GLY A 24 -4.74 4.05 10.73
C GLY A 24 -3.59 4.12 9.71
N VAL A 25 -2.85 3.03 9.51
CA VAL A 25 -1.67 2.94 8.62
C VAL A 25 -2.07 2.81 7.14
N GLY A 26 -3.37 2.69 6.84
CA GLY A 26 -3.87 2.71 5.47
C GLY A 26 -3.48 1.47 4.67
N GLY A 27 -3.96 0.30 5.06
CA GLY A 27 -4.13 -0.92 4.24
C GLY A 27 -2.88 -1.62 3.71
N GLY A 28 -1.87 -0.87 3.29
CA GLY A 28 -0.70 -1.33 2.53
C GLY A 28 0.15 -2.34 3.29
N PHE A 29 0.20 -2.26 4.62
CA PHE A 29 0.90 -3.25 5.44
C PHE A 29 0.33 -4.66 5.28
N VAL A 30 -0.99 -4.79 5.06
CA VAL A 30 -1.62 -6.09 4.82
C VAL A 30 -1.74 -6.38 3.32
N PHE A 31 -1.99 -5.35 2.52
CA PHE A 31 -2.19 -5.47 1.08
C PHE A 31 -0.90 -5.88 0.34
N ALA A 32 0.26 -5.35 0.72
CA ALA A 32 1.55 -5.66 0.09
C ALA A 32 1.95 -7.14 0.24
N PRO A 33 2.01 -7.73 1.45
CA PRO A 33 2.34 -9.16 1.58
C PRO A 33 1.27 -10.06 0.95
N ALA A 34 -0.02 -9.71 1.06
CA ALA A 34 -1.07 -10.48 0.40
C ALA A 34 -0.89 -10.53 -1.13
N MET A 35 -0.63 -9.38 -1.76
CA MET A 35 -0.31 -9.31 -3.20
C MET A 35 0.95 -10.11 -3.55
N PHE A 36 1.98 -10.02 -2.73
CA PHE A 36 3.23 -10.77 -2.93
C PHE A 36 2.98 -12.29 -2.94
N PHE A 37 2.26 -12.83 -1.96
CA PHE A 37 1.93 -14.25 -1.90
C PHE A 37 1.10 -14.72 -3.10
N VAL A 38 0.15 -13.89 -3.56
CA VAL A 38 -0.66 -14.19 -4.75
C VAL A 38 0.19 -14.20 -6.03
N LEU A 39 1.10 -13.24 -6.19
CA LEU A 39 2.01 -13.15 -7.33
C LEU A 39 3.01 -14.33 -7.36
N GLN A 40 3.56 -14.70 -6.20
CA GLN A 40 4.39 -15.91 -6.07
C GLN A 40 3.61 -17.17 -6.44
N ALA A 41 2.39 -17.34 -5.93
CA ALA A 41 1.54 -18.48 -6.26
C ALA A 41 1.18 -18.56 -7.76
N SER A 42 1.22 -17.41 -8.45
CA SER A 42 1.00 -17.30 -9.90
C SER A 42 2.26 -17.57 -10.74
N GLY A 43 3.41 -17.86 -10.11
CA GLY A 43 4.67 -18.19 -10.78
C GLY A 43 5.49 -16.98 -11.21
N VAL A 44 5.21 -15.78 -10.68
CA VAL A 44 6.02 -14.59 -10.95
C VAL A 44 7.36 -14.69 -10.21
N PRO A 45 8.50 -14.35 -10.84
CA PRO A 45 9.80 -14.31 -10.16
C PRO A 45 9.73 -13.42 -8.90
N GLU A 46 10.36 -13.86 -7.81
CA GLU A 46 10.26 -13.19 -6.51
C GLU A 46 10.59 -11.69 -6.59
N ASP A 47 11.60 -11.33 -7.38
CA ASP A 47 12.03 -9.95 -7.58
C ASP A 47 10.93 -9.08 -8.20
N ALA A 48 10.30 -9.58 -9.26
CA ALA A 48 9.21 -8.87 -9.92
C ALA A 48 7.94 -8.86 -9.06
N ALA A 49 7.68 -9.94 -8.32
CA ALA A 49 6.52 -10.06 -7.45
C ALA A 49 6.57 -9.03 -6.32
N LEU A 50 7.73 -8.84 -5.70
CA LEU A 50 7.92 -7.93 -4.57
C LEU A 50 7.75 -6.47 -5.02
N LEU A 51 8.44 -6.04 -6.08
CA LEU A 51 8.29 -4.69 -6.63
C LEU A 51 6.85 -4.40 -7.07
N THR A 52 6.21 -5.36 -7.75
CA THR A 52 4.84 -5.19 -8.25
C THR A 52 3.82 -5.14 -7.12
N ALA A 53 3.99 -5.96 -6.09
CA ALA A 53 3.11 -5.97 -4.93
C ALA A 53 3.14 -4.63 -4.18
N PHE A 54 4.33 -4.10 -3.88
CA PHE A 54 4.46 -2.80 -3.23
C PHE A 54 3.93 -1.65 -4.10
N GLY A 55 4.30 -1.62 -5.38
CA GLY A 55 3.83 -0.60 -6.31
C GLY A 55 2.30 -0.60 -6.48
N THR A 56 1.70 -1.79 -6.60
CA THR A 56 0.25 -1.94 -6.72
C THR A 56 -0.46 -1.55 -5.43
N SER A 57 0.10 -1.88 -4.26
CA SER A 57 -0.49 -1.47 -2.97
C SER A 57 -0.51 0.04 -2.79
N LEU A 58 0.55 0.73 -3.21
CA LEU A 58 0.63 2.20 -3.21
C LEU A 58 -0.39 2.81 -4.18
N ALA A 59 -0.51 2.25 -5.39
CA ALA A 59 -1.51 2.69 -6.36
C ALA A 59 -2.94 2.49 -5.84
N ALA A 60 -3.21 1.38 -5.17
CA ALA A 60 -4.52 1.09 -4.57
C ALA A 60 -4.86 2.03 -3.40
N ALA A 61 -3.86 2.56 -2.68
CA ALA A 61 -4.07 3.51 -1.59
C ALA A 61 -4.48 4.92 -2.07
N LEU A 62 -4.11 5.32 -3.30
CA LEU A 62 -4.39 6.65 -3.88
C LEU A 62 -5.86 7.12 -3.74
N PRO A 63 -6.88 6.35 -4.15
CA PRO A 63 -8.27 6.78 -4.00
C PRO A 63 -8.66 7.00 -2.53
N THR A 64 -8.11 6.21 -1.60
CA THR A 64 -8.38 6.35 -0.17
C THR A 64 -7.76 7.62 0.40
N VAL A 65 -6.49 7.91 0.08
CA VAL A 65 -5.86 9.16 0.54
C VAL A 65 -6.47 10.40 -0.11
N LEU A 66 -6.89 10.33 -1.38
CA LEU A 66 -7.58 11.44 -2.05
C LEU A 66 -8.91 11.76 -1.38
N THR A 67 -9.74 10.74 -1.10
CA THR A 67 -11.02 10.93 -0.42
C THR A 67 -10.84 11.45 1.01
N GLY A 68 -9.84 10.95 1.74
CA GLY A 68 -9.46 11.46 3.06
C GLY A 68 -9.02 12.92 3.02
N ALA A 69 -8.14 13.29 2.08
CA ALA A 69 -7.63 14.65 1.91
C ALA A 69 -8.76 15.64 1.55
N LEU A 70 -9.67 15.25 0.64
CA LEU A 70 -10.83 16.07 0.28
C LEU A 70 -11.78 16.25 1.45
N SER A 71 -12.04 15.20 2.23
CA SER A 71 -12.90 15.27 3.42
C SER A 71 -12.34 16.21 4.48
N HIS A 72 -11.03 16.10 4.80
CA HIS A 72 -10.37 16.99 5.75
C HIS A 72 -10.32 18.45 5.26
N THR A 73 -10.12 18.65 3.96
CA THR A 73 -10.14 19.99 3.35
C THR A 73 -11.51 20.64 3.50
N LYS A 74 -12.59 19.89 3.26
CA LYS A 74 -13.97 20.39 3.44
C LYS A 74 -14.31 20.73 4.89
N GLN A 75 -13.66 20.08 5.85
CA GLN A 75 -13.85 20.33 7.29
C GLN A 75 -13.07 21.56 7.80
N GLY A 76 -12.24 22.19 6.96
CA GLY A 76 -11.44 23.36 7.35
C GLY A 76 -10.25 23.05 8.27
N ASN A 77 -9.96 21.77 8.52
CA ASN A 77 -8.92 21.32 9.46
C ASN A 77 -7.53 21.15 8.81
N VAL A 78 -7.28 21.78 7.66
CA VAL A 78 -6.03 21.62 6.90
C VAL A 78 -5.14 22.84 7.07
N ILE A 79 -3.98 22.64 7.71
CA ILE A 79 -2.90 23.62 7.73
C ILE A 79 -2.13 23.48 6.41
N TRP A 80 -2.52 24.26 5.41
CA TRP A 80 -1.99 24.17 4.04
C TRP A 80 -0.47 24.29 3.93
N ARG A 81 0.15 25.09 4.80
CA ARG A 81 1.61 25.23 4.85
C ARG A 81 2.29 23.89 5.16
N ASP A 82 1.83 23.21 6.19
CA ASP A 82 2.41 21.94 6.61
C ASP A 82 2.07 20.82 5.62
N ALA A 83 0.85 20.83 5.08
CA ALA A 83 0.41 19.89 4.04
C ALA A 83 1.28 19.98 2.77
N LEU A 84 1.64 21.19 2.32
CA LEU A 84 2.50 21.39 1.16
C LEU A 84 3.95 20.99 1.42
N ILE A 85 4.48 21.28 2.62
CA ILE A 85 5.85 20.90 2.99
C ILE A 85 5.96 19.37 3.09
N LEU A 86 5.06 18.72 3.84
CA LEU A 86 5.03 17.27 4.01
C LEU A 86 4.73 16.55 2.69
N GLY A 87 3.74 17.03 1.93
CA GLY A 87 3.39 16.47 0.64
C GLY A 87 4.51 16.61 -0.39
N GLY A 88 5.12 17.80 -0.50
CA GLY A 88 6.23 18.06 -1.40
C GLY A 88 7.47 17.23 -1.05
N ALA A 89 7.85 17.20 0.24
CA ALA A 89 8.93 16.36 0.72
C ALA A 89 8.66 14.87 0.47
N GLY A 90 7.43 14.41 0.73
CA GLY A 90 7.02 13.02 0.51
C GLY A 90 7.03 12.59 -0.95
N ILE A 91 6.64 13.47 -1.88
CA ILE A 91 6.73 13.18 -3.33
C ILE A 91 8.19 13.02 -3.73
N LEU A 92 9.07 13.93 -3.30
CA LEU A 92 10.50 13.88 -3.63
C LEU A 92 11.17 12.64 -3.04
N THR A 93 11.00 12.40 -1.74
CA THR A 93 11.64 11.25 -1.06
C THR A 93 11.02 9.93 -1.49
N GLY A 94 9.71 9.89 -1.77
CA GLY A 94 9.03 8.70 -2.30
C GLY A 94 9.51 8.34 -3.70
N PHE A 95 9.67 9.31 -4.60
CA PHE A 95 10.20 9.06 -5.94
C PHE A 95 11.67 8.61 -5.91
N LEU A 96 12.51 9.26 -5.11
CA LEU A 96 13.92 8.88 -4.95
C LEU A 96 14.08 7.52 -4.28
N GLY A 97 13.29 7.24 -3.23
CA GLY A 97 13.31 5.95 -2.54
C GLY A 97 12.80 4.81 -3.43
N GLY A 98 11.71 5.03 -4.17
CA GLY A 98 11.16 4.05 -5.10
C GLY A 98 12.10 3.74 -6.26
N THR A 99 12.75 4.76 -6.84
CA THR A 99 13.77 4.55 -7.89
C THR A 99 15.04 3.89 -7.33
N ALA A 100 15.50 4.24 -6.13
CA ALA A 100 16.61 3.55 -5.49
C ALA A 100 16.28 2.06 -5.23
N ALA A 101 15.04 1.75 -4.84
CA ALA A 101 14.59 0.38 -4.61
C ALA A 101 14.66 -0.50 -5.85
N THR A 102 14.52 0.05 -7.07
CA THR A 102 14.64 -0.77 -8.30
C THR A 102 16.08 -1.20 -8.61
N TYR A 103 17.08 -0.59 -7.97
CA TYR A 103 18.50 -0.93 -8.15
C TYR A 103 19.05 -1.81 -7.02
N LEU A 104 18.28 -2.05 -5.96
CA LEU A 104 18.69 -2.83 -4.81
C LEU A 104 18.42 -4.33 -5.03
N PRO A 105 19.37 -5.22 -4.68
CA PRO A 105 19.13 -6.65 -4.74
C PRO A 105 18.09 -7.06 -3.69
N VAL A 106 17.20 -7.98 -4.06
CA VAL A 106 16.01 -8.37 -3.27
C VAL A 106 16.33 -8.90 -1.88
N ARG A 107 17.55 -9.42 -1.68
CA ARG A 107 18.09 -9.81 -0.38
C ARG A 107 18.16 -8.67 0.66
N VAL A 108 18.10 -7.41 0.22
CA VAL A 108 18.11 -6.22 1.09
C VAL A 108 16.68 -5.68 1.30
N LEU A 109 15.72 -6.10 0.47
CA LEU A 109 14.30 -5.69 0.50
C LEU A 109 13.40 -6.69 1.26
N THR A 110 13.95 -7.83 1.69
CA THR A 110 13.30 -8.84 2.55
C THR A 110 13.83 -8.75 3.96
#